data_AF-A0A9Q3BCM3-F1
#
_entry.id   AF-A0A9Q3BCM3-F1
#
_cell.length_a   1.000
_cell.length_b   1.000
_cell.length_c   1.000
_cell.angle_alpha   90.00
_cell.angle_beta   90.00
_cell.angle_gamma   90.00
#
_symmetry.space_group_name_H-M   'P 1'
#
loop_
_entity.id
_entity.type
_entity.pdbx_description
1 polymer ?
#
loop_
_entity_poly.entity_id
_entity_poly.type
_entity_poly.pdbx_seq_one_letter_code
_entity_poly.pdbx_strand_id
1 'polypeptide(L)'
;MAVNHHSGCCSIMVWGALCGPIQSELIVIPPGQCRAVDFIENVYEPGLLPFMDELVKVGIAECCKELTLMEDGAPIHTAIASQQWREES
;
A
#
# COMPACT_ATOMS: atom_id res chain seq x y z
N MET A 1 -7.02 -24.08 -32.83
CA MET A 1 -7.88 -23.53 -31.76
C MET A 1 -7.15 -23.72 -30.45
N ALA A 2 -6.66 -22.65 -29.83
CA ALA A 2 -6.06 -22.73 -28.51
C ALA A 2 -7.20 -22.70 -27.48
N VAL A 3 -7.29 -23.75 -26.66
CA VAL A 3 -8.24 -23.80 -25.56
C VAL A 3 -7.60 -23.03 -24.41
N ASN A 4 -8.09 -21.82 -24.14
CA ASN A 4 -7.71 -21.08 -22.93
C ASN A 4 -8.21 -21.88 -21.72
N HIS A 5 -7.28 -22.53 -21.01
CA HIS A 5 -7.55 -23.09 -19.69
C HIS A 5 -7.53 -21.93 -18.69
N HIS A 6 -8.69 -21.32 -18.45
CA HIS A 6 -8.85 -20.46 -17.28
C HIS A 6 -8.97 -21.37 -16.06
N SER A 7 -7.88 -21.54 -15.30
CA SER A 7 -8.00 -22.08 -13.94
C SER A 7 -8.98 -21.17 -13.20
N GLY A 8 -10.09 -21.71 -12.67
CA GLY A 8 -11.09 -20.98 -11.89
C GLY A 8 -10.59 -20.48 -10.53
N CYS A 9 -9.30 -20.13 -10.44
CA CYS A 9 -8.66 -19.62 -9.24
C CYS A 9 -9.06 -18.16 -9.03
N CYS A 10 -9.94 -17.91 -8.08
CA CYS A 10 -10.10 -16.59 -7.49
C CYS A 10 -8.83 -16.28 -6.67
N SER A 11 -8.03 -15.32 -7.13
CA SER A 11 -6.92 -14.76 -6.35
C SER A 11 -7.41 -13.61 -5.48
N ILE A 12 -6.95 -13.56 -4.23
CA ILE A 12 -7.17 -12.41 -3.34
C ILE A 12 -5.91 -11.54 -3.38
N MET A 13 -6.10 -10.24 -3.54
CA MET A 13 -5.01 -9.27 -3.45
C MET A 13 -4.93 -8.74 -2.02
N VAL A 14 -3.73 -8.69 -1.46
CA VAL A 14 -3.47 -8.16 -0.13
C VAL A 14 -2.33 -7.15 -0.18
N TRP A 15 -2.35 -6.20 0.75
CA TRP A 15 -1.29 -5.21 0.95
C TRP A 15 -0.83 -5.21 2.40
N GLY A 16 0.44 -4.91 2.60
CA GLY A 16 1.04 -4.67 3.90
C GLY A 16 2.37 -3.93 3.75
N ALA A 17 2.82 -3.33 4.85
CA ALA A 17 4.08 -2.63 4.94
C ALA A 17 4.90 -3.15 6.13
N LEU A 18 6.20 -2.86 6.11
CA LEU A 18 7.10 -3.16 7.21
C LEU A 18 8.19 -2.09 7.31
N CYS A 19 8.69 -1.89 8.52
CA CYS A 19 9.84 -1.04 8.80
C CYS A 19 10.68 -1.71 9.90
N GLY A 20 11.84 -2.26 9.51
CA GLY A 20 12.67 -3.06 10.41
C GLY A 20 11.87 -4.26 10.98
N PRO A 21 11.72 -4.39 12.31
CA PRO A 21 10.96 -5.48 12.92
C PRO A 21 9.45 -5.24 13.00
N ILE A 22 8.96 -4.04 12.67
CA ILE A 22 7.55 -3.65 12.83
C ILE A 22 6.81 -3.87 11.51
N GLN A 23 5.61 -4.44 11.59
CA GLN A 23 4.77 -4.80 10.44
C GLN A 23 3.42 -4.13 10.57
N SER A 24 2.83 -3.71 9.46
CA SER A 24 1.45 -3.23 9.44
C SER A 24 0.48 -4.40 9.50
N GLU A 25 -0.78 -4.09 9.83
CA GLU A 25 -1.90 -4.98 9.52
C GLU A 25 -1.98 -5.25 8.00
N LEU A 26 -2.43 -6.45 7.65
CA LEU A 26 -2.67 -6.83 6.24
C LEU A 26 -4.05 -6.35 5.79
N ILE A 27 -4.08 -5.63 4.68
CA ILE A 27 -5.31 -5.15 4.05
C ILE A 27 -5.69 -6.05 2.89
N VAL A 28 -6.94 -6.49 2.84
CA VAL A 28 -7.50 -7.18 1.67
C VAL A 28 -8.01 -6.13 0.68
N ILE A 29 -7.46 -6.11 -0.53
CA ILE A 29 -7.87 -5.19 -1.58
C ILE A 29 -9.09 -5.77 -2.32
N PRO A 30 -10.23 -5.06 -2.37
CA PRO A 30 -11.40 -5.52 -3.09
C PRO A 30 -11.13 -5.75 -4.60
N PRO A 31 -11.76 -6.76 -5.22
CA PRO A 31 -11.55 -7.05 -6.63
C PRO A 31 -12.03 -5.89 -7.52
N GLY A 32 -11.26 -5.60 -8.58
CA GLY A 32 -11.60 -4.57 -9.56
C GLY A 32 -11.21 -3.13 -9.18
N GLN A 33 -10.60 -2.94 -8.01
CA GLN A 33 -10.12 -1.63 -7.54
C GLN A 33 -8.66 -1.39 -7.94
N CYS A 34 -8.47 -1.08 -9.23
CA CYS A 34 -7.14 -0.89 -9.82
C CYS A 34 -6.78 0.58 -10.09
N ARG A 35 -7.52 1.54 -9.54
CA ARG A 35 -7.24 2.98 -9.73
C ARG A 35 -6.45 3.50 -8.54
N ALA A 36 -5.65 4.54 -8.78
CA ALA A 36 -4.87 5.20 -7.74
C ALA A 36 -5.75 5.72 -6.58
N VAL A 37 -6.91 6.30 -6.88
CA VAL A 37 -7.88 6.76 -5.86
C VAL A 37 -8.40 5.61 -5.01
N ASP A 38 -8.70 4.46 -5.62
CA ASP A 38 -9.14 3.28 -4.86
C ASP A 38 -8.00 2.79 -3.97
N PHE A 39 -6.76 2.83 -4.45
CA PHE A 39 -5.61 2.44 -3.64
C PHE A 39 -5.39 3.39 -2.46
N ILE A 40 -5.58 4.69 -2.66
CA ILE A 40 -5.50 5.68 -1.57
C ILE A 40 -6.54 5.36 -0.48
N GLU A 41 -7.81 5.26 -0.87
CA GLU A 41 -8.94 5.05 0.06
C GLU A 41 -8.90 3.68 0.76
N ASN A 42 -8.44 2.64 0.06
CA ASN A 42 -8.48 1.27 0.59
C ASN A 42 -7.15 0.84 1.24
N VAL A 43 -6.03 1.51 0.94
CA VAL A 43 -4.70 1.10 1.41
C VAL A 43 -3.97 2.20 2.15
N TYR A 44 -3.83 3.38 1.54
CA TYR A 44 -3.01 4.42 2.16
C TYR A 44 -3.65 5.01 3.41
N GLU A 45 -4.92 5.41 3.32
CA GLU A 45 -5.64 5.98 4.44
C GLU A 45 -5.85 4.99 5.59
N PRO A 46 -6.35 3.76 5.38
CA PRO A 46 -6.61 2.82 6.47
C PRO A 46 -5.40 1.98 6.90
N GLY A 47 -4.36 1.88 6.07
CA GLY A 47 -3.20 1.00 6.32
C GLY A 47 -1.90 1.74 6.51
N LEU A 48 -1.51 2.55 5.52
CA LEU A 48 -0.23 3.25 5.55
C LEU A 48 -0.18 4.35 6.62
N LEU A 49 -1.19 5.24 6.69
CA LEU A 49 -1.19 6.33 7.67
C LEU A 49 -1.14 5.81 9.13
N PRO A 50 -1.98 4.86 9.55
CA PRO A 50 -1.90 4.35 10.92
C PRO A 50 -0.59 3.65 11.24
N PHE A 51 0.00 2.97 10.25
CA PHE A 51 1.32 2.36 10.39
C PHE A 51 2.41 3.41 10.57
N MET A 52 2.38 4.51 9.80
CA MET A 52 3.31 5.63 9.98
C MET A 52 3.17 6.27 11.37
N ASP A 53 1.93 6.48 11.84
CA ASP A 53 1.66 6.95 13.20
C ASP A 53 2.21 6.01 14.27
N GLU A 54 2.13 4.69 14.05
CA GLU A 54 2.69 3.69 14.94
C GLU A 54 4.23 3.78 14.99
N LEU A 55 4.90 3.92 13.83
CA LEU A 55 6.34 4.10 13.74
C LEU A 55 6.82 5.35 14.48
N VAL A 56 6.02 6.42 14.49
CA VAL A 56 6.27 7.61 15.31
C VAL A 56 6.13 7.27 16.79
N LYS A 57 5.01 6.65 17.20
CA LYS A 57 4.74 6.31 18.61
C LYS A 57 5.79 5.38 19.23
N VAL A 58 6.33 4.45 18.46
CA VAL A 58 7.35 3.50 18.93
C VAL A 58 8.78 4.04 18.80
N GLY A 59 8.94 5.31 18.40
CA GLY A 59 10.23 6.01 18.39
C GLY A 59 11.16 5.66 17.22
N ILE A 60 10.71 4.86 16.25
CA ILE A 60 11.48 4.55 15.03
C ILE A 60 11.71 5.85 14.24
N ALA A 61 10.67 6.68 14.11
CA ALA A 61 10.76 7.95 13.38
C ALA A 61 11.74 8.95 14.03
N GLU A 62 11.99 8.84 15.34
CA GLU A 62 12.93 9.71 16.05
C GLU A 62 14.38 9.23 15.93
N CYS A 63 14.58 7.93 15.72
CA CYS A 63 15.90 7.32 15.51
C CYS A 63 16.38 7.45 14.06
N CYS A 64 15.45 7.57 13.11
CA CYS A 64 15.73 7.76 11.69
C CYS A 64 15.66 9.25 11.34
N LYS A 65 16.63 9.76 10.56
CA LYS A 65 16.57 11.17 10.09
C LYS A 65 15.35 11.43 9.21
N GLU A 66 14.88 10.41 8.50
CA GLU A 66 13.76 10.48 7.57
C GLU A 66 13.20 9.06 7.37
N LEU A 67 11.87 8.94 7.27
CA LEU A 67 11.20 7.72 6.84
C LEU A 67 10.90 7.82 5.34
N THR A 68 11.29 6.80 4.59
CA THR A 68 11.04 6.75 3.14
C THR A 68 10.07 5.62 2.83
N LEU A 69 8.96 5.94 2.16
CA LEU A 69 8.05 4.96 1.60
C LEU A 69 8.70 4.32 0.36
N MET A 70 8.90 3.01 0.38
CA MET A 70 9.47 2.24 -0.73
C MET A 70 8.40 1.35 -1.35
N GLU A 71 8.03 1.66 -2.59
CA GLU A 71 7.02 0.93 -3.38
C GLU A 71 7.60 0.55 -4.75
N ASP A 72 6.91 -0.35 -5.47
CA ASP A 72 7.26 -0.65 -6.85
C ASP A 72 6.79 0.45 -7.82
N GLY A 73 7.23 0.36 -9.09
CA GLY A 73 6.85 1.32 -10.14
C GLY A 73 5.47 1.10 -10.76
N ALA A 74 4.52 0.45 -10.06
CA ALA A 74 3.19 0.21 -10.61
C ALA A 74 2.50 1.54 -10.99
N PRO A 75 1.65 1.55 -12.05
CA PRO A 75 0.94 2.76 -12.47
C PRO A 75 0.12 3.42 -11.36
N ILE A 76 -0.39 2.63 -10.41
CA ILE A 76 -1.13 3.13 -9.25
C ILE A 76 -0.23 3.97 -8.32
N HIS A 77 0.99 3.51 -8.00
CA HIS A 77 1.90 4.22 -7.08
C HIS A 77 2.52 5.48 -7.70
N THR A 78 2.64 5.49 -9.03
CA THR A 78 3.26 6.58 -9.81
C THR A 78 2.24 7.59 -10.34
N ALA A 79 0.93 7.35 -10.16
CA ALA A 79 -0.11 8.27 -10.58
C ALA A 79 -0.04 9.62 -9.87
N ILE A 80 -0.47 10.69 -10.54
CA ILE A 80 -0.52 12.06 -9.97
C ILE A 80 -1.29 12.08 -8.66
N ALA A 81 -2.43 11.39 -8.57
CA ALA A 81 -3.22 11.34 -7.34
C ALA A 81 -2.42 10.78 -6.15
N SER A 82 -1.65 9.70 -6.36
CA SER A 82 -0.81 9.11 -5.30
C SER A 82 0.38 9.98 -4.95
N GLN A 83 0.92 10.74 -5.91
CA GLN A 83 1.97 11.73 -5.63
C GLN A 83 1.43 12.88 -4.79
N GLN A 84 0.31 13.48 -5.19
CA GLN A 84 -0.34 14.57 -4.46
C GLN A 84 -0.70 14.16 -3.04
N TRP A 85 -1.30 12.99 -2.86
CA TRP A 85 -1.64 12.48 -1.55
C TRP A 85 -0.43 12.37 -0.62
N ARG A 86 0.74 11.93 -1.11
CA ARG A 86 1.98 11.85 -0.32
C ARG A 86 2.58 13.20 0.04
N GLU A 87 2.33 14.24 -0.75
CA GLU A 87 2.82 15.59 -0.48
C GLU A 87 1.93 16.31 0.54
N GLU A 88 0.67 15.90 0.67
CA GLU A 88 -0.35 16.52 1.52
C GLU A 88 -0.51 15.84 2.89
N SER A 89 0.00 14.62 3.06
CA SER A 89 -0.12 13.79 4.27
C SER A 89 1.13 13.83 5.14
#